data_AF-A0A1F5DBK5-F1
#
_entry.id   AF-A0A1F5DBK5-F1
#
_cell.length_a   1.000
_cell.length_b   1.000
_cell.length_c   1.000
_cell.angle_alpha   90.00
_cell.angle_beta   90.00
_cell.angle_gamma   90.00
#
_symmetry.space_group_name_H-M   'P 1'
#
loop_
_entity.id
_entity.type
_entity.pdbx_description
1 polymer ?
#
loop_
_entity_poly.entity_id
_entity_poly.type
_entity_poly.pdbx_seq_one_letter_code
_entity_poly.pdbx_strand_id
1 'polypeptide(L)'
;MINTSSENEAKRQTLLEGISQNLNYTEIAAQLGVRRGDLLRDLRAMRHSRDTGLRDAQRTAQAQVSAEKQVVSIRRDERFHAMTGMTLQEKTFQNMVHYYKAEITAILRSSDPENAIRRLPQSTRRTLMHNGILTKRNRPQITAQARSQIV
;
A
#
# COMPACT_ATOMS: atom_id res chain seq x y z
N MET A 1 41.66 22.16 12.39
CA MET A 1 40.59 22.26 13.41
C MET A 1 40.22 20.84 13.81
N ILE A 2 40.41 20.49 15.08
CA ILE A 2 40.09 19.18 15.63
C ILE A 2 38.59 19.20 15.91
N ASN A 3 37.77 18.65 15.01
CA ASN A 3 36.35 18.45 15.31
C ASN A 3 36.26 17.48 16.50
N THR A 4 35.67 17.97 17.59
CA THR A 4 35.54 17.20 18.82
C THR A 4 34.54 16.06 18.61
N SER A 5 34.71 14.94 19.32
CA SER A 5 33.79 13.78 19.22
C SER A 5 32.33 14.17 19.48
N SER A 6 32.11 15.16 20.35
CA SER A 6 30.80 15.72 20.68
C SER A 6 30.13 16.46 19.52
N GLU A 7 30.88 17.21 18.72
CA GLU A 7 30.33 17.93 17.55
C GLU A 7 29.89 16.95 16.45
N ASN A 8 30.65 15.88 16.25
CA ASN A 8 30.31 14.83 15.30
C ASN A 8 29.07 14.04 15.75
N GLU A 9 28.92 13.80 17.05
CA GLU A 9 27.77 13.10 17.62
C GLU A 9 26.50 13.97 17.57
N ALA A 10 26.61 15.26 17.88
CA ALA A 10 25.49 16.21 17.73
C ALA A 10 25.02 16.30 16.27
N LYS A 11 25.97 16.43 15.33
CA LYS A 11 25.67 16.43 13.89
C LYS A 11 24.98 15.15 13.45
N ARG A 12 25.46 14.00 13.92
CA ARG A 12 24.83 12.69 13.67
C ARG A 12 23.40 12.66 14.21
N GLN A 13 23.17 13.16 15.43
CA GLN A 13 21.85 13.17 16.04
C GLN A 13 20.85 14.02 15.24
N THR A 14 21.21 15.25 14.87
CA THR A 14 20.35 16.13 14.05
C THR A 14 20.06 15.51 12.68
N LEU A 15 21.04 14.84 12.07
CA LEU A 15 20.83 14.12 10.81
C LEU A 15 19.81 12.98 10.97
N LEU A 16 19.92 12.18 12.03
CA LEU A 16 18.99 11.09 12.31
C LEU A 16 17.58 11.59 12.62
N GLU A 17 17.48 12.70 13.37
CA GLU A 17 16.20 13.35 13.68
C GLU A 17 15.53 13.89 12.42
N GLY A 18 16.27 14.60 11.56
CA GLY A 18 15.72 15.07 10.29
C GLY A 18 15.25 13.93 9.38
N ILE A 19 15.99 12.82 9.35
CA ILE A 19 15.57 11.63 8.60
C ILE A 19 14.31 11.02 9.20
N SER A 20 14.21 10.91 10.53
CA SER A 20 13.06 10.29 11.20
C SER A 20 11.77 11.10 11.04
N GLN A 21 11.90 12.42 10.88
CA GLN A 21 10.85 13.36 10.52
C GLN A 21 10.54 13.42 9.02
N ASN A 22 11.18 12.57 8.21
CA ASN A 22 11.02 12.50 6.75
C ASN A 22 11.36 13.83 6.03
N LEU A 23 12.28 14.63 6.58
CA LEU A 23 12.77 15.85 5.93
C LEU A 23 13.63 15.51 4.70
N ASN A 24 13.63 16.42 3.73
CA ASN A 24 14.49 16.27 2.57
C ASN A 24 15.96 16.57 2.93
N TYR A 25 16.91 15.99 2.19
CA TYR A 25 18.33 16.16 2.49
C TYR A 25 18.84 17.61 2.35
N THR A 26 18.11 18.48 1.65
CA THR A 26 18.44 19.90 1.54
C THR A 26 18.06 20.64 2.83
N GLU A 27 16.91 20.33 3.42
CA GLU A 27 16.43 20.88 4.69
C GLU A 27 17.35 20.46 5.84
N ILE A 28 17.70 19.17 5.90
CA ILE A 28 18.62 18.66 6.94
C ILE A 28 20.00 19.32 6.79
N ALA A 29 20.48 19.51 5.56
CA ALA A 29 21.75 20.18 5.31
C ALA A 29 21.70 21.66 5.74
N ALA A 30 20.58 22.35 5.51
CA ALA A 30 20.37 23.72 5.97
C ALA A 30 20.33 23.81 7.51
N GLN A 31 19.64 22.90 8.19
CA GLN A 31 19.60 22.83 9.66
C GLN A 31 21.00 22.62 10.27
N LEU A 32 21.83 21.82 9.60
CA LEU A 32 23.20 21.54 10.02
C LEU A 32 24.21 22.61 9.58
N GLY A 33 23.80 23.59 8.77
CA GLY A 33 24.70 24.59 8.20
C GLY A 33 25.77 24.00 7.26
N VAL A 34 25.51 22.83 6.67
CA VAL A 34 26.46 22.11 5.79
C VAL A 34 25.98 22.06 4.36
N ARG A 35 26.89 21.77 3.42
CA ARG A 35 26.49 21.50 2.04
C ARG A 35 25.83 20.13 1.96
N ARG A 36 24.80 20.00 1.11
CA ARG A 36 24.13 18.72 0.84
C ARG A 36 25.11 17.60 0.47
N GLY A 37 26.16 17.91 -0.29
CA GLY A 37 27.19 16.94 -0.67
C GLY A 37 27.95 16.35 0.52
N ASP A 38 28.18 17.14 1.57
CA ASP A 38 28.86 16.70 2.79
C ASP A 38 27.94 15.80 3.62
N LEU A 39 26.68 16.19 3.76
CA LEU A 39 25.65 15.36 4.39
C LEU A 39 25.48 14.00 3.70
N LEU A 40 25.52 13.95 2.37
CA LEU A 40 25.44 12.70 1.62
C LEU A 40 26.68 11.81 1.81
N ARG A 41 27.86 12.40 2.02
CA ARG A 41 29.07 11.65 2.37
C ARG A 41 28.96 11.03 3.75
N ASP A 42 28.47 11.78 4.73
CA ASP A 42 28.24 11.29 6.10
C ASP A 42 27.22 10.15 6.11
N LEU A 43 26.10 10.31 5.39
CA LEU A 43 25.10 9.26 5.19
C LEU A 43 25.69 8.00 4.57
N ARG A 44 26.57 8.16 3.58
CA ARG A 44 27.24 7.02 2.94
C ARG A 44 28.14 6.30 3.94
N ALA A 45 28.91 7.03 4.74
CA ALA A 45 29.74 6.45 5.80
C ALA A 45 28.91 5.68 6.82
N MET A 46 27.78 6.25 7.29
CA MET A 46 26.85 5.59 8.22
C MET A 46 26.24 4.31 7.63
N ARG A 47 25.94 4.29 6.32
CA ARG A 47 25.48 3.07 5.63
C ARG A 47 26.57 2.01 5.59
N HIS A 48 27.81 2.40 5.31
CA HIS A 48 28.94 1.48 5.30
C HIS A 48 29.24 0.89 6.68
N SER A 49 29.11 1.69 7.75
CA SER A 49 29.29 1.24 9.14
C SER A 49 28.07 0.49 9.70
N ARG A 50 26.99 0.34 8.93
CA ARG A 50 25.72 -0.29 9.37
C ARG A 50 25.15 0.38 10.63
N ASP A 51 25.18 1.71 10.65
CA ASP A 51 24.66 2.51 11.74
C ASP A 51 23.20 2.14 12.06
N THR A 52 22.95 1.67 13.28
CA THR A 52 21.63 1.24 13.74
C THR A 52 20.66 2.42 13.89
N GLY A 53 21.16 3.57 14.32
CA GLY A 53 20.38 4.80 14.42
C GLY A 53 19.85 5.26 13.06
N LEU A 54 20.64 5.11 11.99
CA LEU A 54 20.18 5.41 10.63
C LEU A 54 19.04 4.47 10.20
N ARG A 55 19.15 3.18 10.50
CA ARG A 55 18.11 2.20 10.18
C ARG A 55 16.81 2.49 10.92
N ASP A 56 16.90 2.86 12.19
CA ASP A 56 15.73 3.15 13.01
C ASP A 56 15.07 4.48 12.60
N ALA A 57 15.86 5.51 12.30
CA ALA A 57 15.34 6.76 11.75
C ALA A 57 14.59 6.54 10.43
N GLN A 58 15.14 5.73 9.51
CA GLN A 58 14.48 5.39 8.25
C GLN A 58 13.17 4.62 8.46
N ARG A 59 13.13 3.69 9.43
CA ARG A 59 11.90 2.96 9.78
C ARG A 59 10.82 3.90 10.31
N THR A 60 11.19 4.83 11.18
CA THR A 60 10.26 5.83 11.75
C THR A 60 9.65 6.69 10.65
N ALA A 61 10.47 7.23 9.74
CA ALA A 61 9.97 8.01 8.62
C ALA A 61 9.07 7.20 7.68
N GLN A 62 9.43 5.95 7.39
CA GLN A 62 8.59 5.08 6.58
C GLN A 62 7.23 4.82 7.25
N ALA A 63 7.21 4.62 8.58
CA ALA A 63 5.99 4.45 9.34
C ALA A 63 5.11 5.71 9.29
N GLN A 64 5.68 6.91 9.44
CA GLN A 64 4.96 8.17 9.32
C GLN A 64 4.33 8.35 7.93
N VAL A 65 5.11 8.15 6.86
CA VAL A 65 4.61 8.23 5.47
C VAL A 65 3.49 7.21 5.23
N SER A 66 3.60 6.01 5.80
CA SER A 66 2.55 4.99 5.68
C SER A 66 1.26 5.40 6.40
N ALA A 67 1.37 6.00 7.58
CA ALA A 67 0.25 6.50 8.36
C ALA A 67 -0.44 7.68 7.64
N GLU A 68 0.33 8.63 7.11
CA GLU A 68 -0.21 9.74 6.32
C GLU A 68 -0.98 9.26 5.08
N LYS A 69 -0.40 8.32 4.34
CA LYS A 69 -1.07 7.69 3.18
C LYS A 69 -2.37 7.00 3.59
N GLN A 70 -2.38 6.33 4.75
CA GLN A 70 -3.57 5.69 5.28
C GLN A 70 -4.65 6.72 5.63
N VAL A 71 -4.29 7.83 6.29
CA VAL A 71 -5.24 8.93 6.59
C VAL A 71 -5.82 9.53 5.32
N VAL A 72 -4.99 9.79 4.31
CA VAL A 72 -5.47 10.31 3.01
C VAL A 72 -6.40 9.31 2.32
N SER A 73 -6.06 8.02 2.35
CA SER A 73 -6.91 6.96 1.79
C SER A 73 -8.26 6.90 2.49
N ILE A 74 -8.28 6.92 3.83
CA ILE A 74 -9.52 6.89 4.63
C ILE A 74 -10.39 8.09 4.27
N ARG A 75 -9.83 9.31 4.24
CA ARG A 75 -10.58 10.52 3.87
C ARG A 75 -11.17 10.43 2.47
N ARG A 76 -10.46 9.81 1.53
CA ARG A 76 -10.97 9.59 0.18
C ARG A 76 -12.14 8.62 0.17
N ASP A 77 -12.03 7.52 0.90
CA ASP A 77 -13.10 6.51 1.00
C ASP A 77 -14.33 7.06 1.72
N GLU A 78 -14.15 7.84 2.79
CA GLU A 78 -15.21 8.57 3.49
C GLU A 78 -15.91 9.57 2.57
N ARG A 79 -15.14 10.37 1.82
CA ARG A 79 -15.71 11.31 0.85
C ARG A 79 -16.48 10.59 -0.25
N PHE A 80 -15.95 9.48 -0.76
CA PHE A 80 -16.64 8.66 -1.75
C PHE A 80 -17.97 8.15 -1.18
N HIS A 81 -17.94 7.58 0.02
CA HIS A 81 -19.13 7.10 0.71
C HIS A 81 -20.16 8.21 0.93
N ALA A 82 -19.75 9.40 1.37
CA ALA A 82 -20.64 10.54 1.53
C ALA A 82 -21.30 10.98 0.21
N MET A 83 -20.60 10.84 -0.93
CA MET A 83 -21.12 11.20 -2.25
C MET A 83 -22.06 10.13 -2.84
N THR A 84 -21.76 8.84 -2.64
CA THR A 84 -22.43 7.74 -3.36
C THR A 84 -23.26 6.83 -2.48
N GLY A 85 -23.21 6.99 -1.16
CA GLY A 85 -23.87 6.10 -0.18
C GLY A 85 -23.27 4.69 -0.10
N MET A 86 -22.13 4.44 -0.75
CA MET A 86 -21.47 3.14 -0.84
C MET A 86 -19.97 3.32 -0.76
N THR A 87 -19.25 2.35 -0.20
CA THR A 87 -17.80 2.35 -0.12
C THR A 87 -17.17 2.11 -1.50
N LEU A 88 -15.90 2.52 -1.67
CA LEU A 88 -15.17 2.25 -2.91
C LEU A 88 -15.03 0.74 -3.18
N GLN A 89 -14.89 -0.05 -2.12
CA GLN A 89 -14.86 -1.52 -2.20
C GLN A 89 -16.17 -2.09 -2.75
N GLU A 90 -17.31 -1.65 -2.24
CA GLU A 90 -18.62 -2.07 -2.73
C GLU A 90 -18.83 -1.68 -4.19
N LYS A 91 -18.49 -0.44 -4.56
CA LYS A 91 -18.58 0.00 -5.96
C LYS A 91 -17.69 -0.82 -6.88
N THR A 92 -16.47 -1.12 -6.44
CA THR A 92 -15.53 -1.95 -7.20
C THR A 92 -16.06 -3.36 -7.38
N PHE A 93 -16.63 -3.95 -6.32
CA PHE A 93 -17.27 -5.26 -6.39
C PHE A 93 -18.44 -5.26 -7.39
N GLN A 94 -19.34 -4.28 -7.31
CA GLN A 94 -20.45 -4.12 -8.26
C GLN A 94 -19.97 -4.01 -9.71
N ASN A 95 -18.94 -3.19 -9.95
CA ASN A 95 -18.35 -3.04 -11.27
C ASN A 95 -17.76 -4.36 -11.78
N MET A 96 -17.12 -5.15 -10.92
CA MET A 96 -16.57 -6.46 -11.30
C MET A 96 -17.67 -7.49 -11.60
N VAL A 97 -18.74 -7.53 -10.80
CA VAL A 97 -19.91 -8.37 -11.07
C VAL A 97 -20.55 -7.99 -12.40
N HIS A 98 -20.68 -6.70 -12.68
CA HIS A 98 -21.21 -6.21 -13.95
C HIS A 98 -20.32 -6.56 -15.13
N TYR A 99 -19.00 -6.36 -15.01
CA TYR A 99 -18.03 -6.67 -16.06
C TYR A 99 -18.07 -8.16 -16.44
N TYR A 100 -18.13 -9.07 -15.46
CA TYR A 100 -18.20 -10.51 -15.68
C TYR A 100 -19.64 -11.05 -15.73
N LYS A 101 -20.64 -10.19 -15.95
CA LYS A 101 -22.06 -10.59 -15.86
C LYS A 101 -22.40 -11.75 -16.80
N ALA A 102 -21.81 -11.77 -17.99
CA ALA A 102 -22.03 -12.83 -18.98
C ALA A 102 -21.55 -14.19 -18.47
N GLU A 103 -20.31 -14.27 -17.98
CA GLU A 103 -19.71 -15.47 -17.42
C GLU A 103 -20.47 -15.95 -16.18
N ILE A 104 -20.81 -15.02 -15.28
CA ILE A 104 -21.51 -15.37 -14.03
C ILE A 104 -22.92 -15.89 -14.36
N THR A 105 -23.62 -15.27 -15.31
CA THR A 105 -24.95 -15.73 -15.75
C THR A 105 -24.88 -17.10 -16.44
N ALA A 106 -23.87 -17.33 -17.28
CA ALA A 106 -23.64 -18.62 -17.93
C ALA A 106 -23.40 -19.73 -16.90
N ILE A 107 -22.64 -19.46 -15.85
CA ILE A 107 -22.43 -20.40 -14.74
C ILE A 107 -23.75 -20.67 -13.99
N LEU A 108 -24.54 -19.64 -13.68
CA LEU A 108 -25.82 -19.79 -12.95
C LEU A 108 -26.86 -20.59 -13.74
N ARG A 109 -26.85 -20.50 -15.07
CA ARG A 109 -27.75 -21.25 -15.96
C ARG A 109 -27.25 -22.66 -16.29
N SER A 110 -26.00 -22.98 -15.95
CA SER A 110 -25.44 -24.31 -16.19
C SER A 110 -26.09 -25.34 -15.28
N SER A 111 -26.38 -26.53 -15.83
CA SER A 111 -26.77 -27.70 -15.03
C SER A 111 -25.65 -28.19 -14.12
N ASP A 112 -24.41 -27.84 -14.43
CA ASP A 112 -23.21 -28.10 -13.62
C ASP A 112 -22.38 -26.81 -13.48
N PRO A 113 -22.65 -25.99 -12.44
CA PRO A 113 -21.95 -24.74 -12.20
C PRO A 113 -20.46 -24.92 -11.86
N GLU A 114 -20.08 -26.03 -11.22
CA GLU A 114 -18.70 -26.28 -10.82
C GLU A 114 -17.81 -26.51 -12.05
N ASN A 115 -18.26 -27.35 -12.98
CA ASN A 115 -17.55 -27.56 -14.24
C ASN A 115 -17.60 -26.32 -15.14
N ALA A 116 -18.70 -25.56 -15.16
CA ALA A 116 -18.76 -24.28 -15.87
C ALA A 116 -17.69 -23.30 -15.37
N ILE A 117 -17.48 -23.20 -14.06
CA ILE A 117 -16.41 -22.39 -13.48
C ILE A 117 -15.03 -22.92 -13.90
N ARG A 118 -14.81 -24.24 -13.85
CA ARG A 118 -13.53 -24.86 -14.26
C ARG A 118 -13.19 -24.70 -15.73
N ARG A 119 -14.18 -24.42 -16.59
CA ARG A 119 -13.96 -24.11 -18.01
C ARG A 119 -13.54 -22.66 -18.26
N LEU A 120 -13.74 -21.75 -17.31
CA LEU A 120 -13.25 -20.37 -17.44
C LEU A 120 -11.71 -20.32 -17.51
N PRO A 121 -11.12 -19.33 -18.20
CA PRO A 121 -9.69 -19.10 -18.18
C PRO A 121 -9.15 -18.98 -16.74
N GLN A 122 -7.94 -19.48 -16.51
CA GLN A 122 -7.34 -19.47 -15.17
C GLN A 122 -7.20 -18.05 -14.59
N SER A 123 -6.86 -17.08 -15.43
CA SER A 123 -6.81 -15.65 -15.08
C SER A 123 -8.18 -15.16 -14.59
N THR A 124 -9.24 -15.40 -15.36
CA THR A 124 -10.61 -15.04 -15.00
C THR A 124 -11.03 -15.66 -13.68
N ARG A 125 -10.80 -16.97 -13.48
CA ARG A 125 -11.10 -17.63 -12.20
C ARG A 125 -10.39 -16.98 -11.02
N ARG A 126 -9.08 -16.70 -11.16
CA ARG A 126 -8.29 -16.05 -10.12
C ARG A 126 -8.82 -14.66 -9.80
N THR A 127 -9.15 -13.87 -10.82
CA THR A 127 -9.74 -12.54 -10.65
C THR A 127 -11.09 -12.62 -9.92
N LEU A 128 -11.98 -13.53 -10.31
CA LEU A 128 -13.27 -13.68 -9.67
C LEU A 128 -13.14 -14.17 -8.21
N MET A 129 -12.18 -15.05 -7.89
CA MET A 129 -11.90 -15.44 -6.51
C MET A 129 -11.27 -14.32 -5.67
N HIS A 130 -10.36 -13.54 -6.27
CA HIS A 130 -9.72 -12.41 -5.61
C HIS A 130 -10.74 -11.34 -5.22
N ASN A 131 -11.70 -11.07 -6.10
CA ASN A 131 -12.77 -10.10 -5.88
C ASN A 131 -13.96 -10.67 -5.09
N GLY A 132 -13.88 -11.89 -4.54
CA GLY A 132 -14.95 -12.46 -3.71
C GLY A 132 -16.24 -12.83 -4.48
N ILE A 133 -16.20 -12.87 -5.81
CA ILE A 133 -17.32 -13.31 -6.66
C ILE A 133 -17.42 -14.83 -6.64
N LEU A 134 -16.28 -15.52 -6.61
CA LEU A 134 -16.19 -16.97 -6.42
C LEU A 134 -15.62 -17.31 -5.05
N THR A 135 -16.11 -18.41 -4.46
CA THR A 135 -15.50 -18.98 -3.26
C THR A 135 -14.08 -19.49 -3.55
N LYS A 136 -13.16 -19.28 -2.59
CA LYS A 136 -11.80 -19.86 -2.63
C LYS A 136 -11.90 -21.32 -2.18
N ARG A 137 -11.65 -22.33 -3.04
CA ARG A 137 -11.34 -23.77 -2.74
C ARG A 137 -11.68 -24.71 -3.92
N ASN A 138 -11.49 -26.03 -3.70
CA ASN A 138 -11.71 -27.17 -4.61
C ASN A 138 -13.08 -27.22 -5.31
N ARG A 139 -14.12 -26.65 -4.69
CA ARG A 139 -15.47 -26.51 -5.24
C ARG A 139 -15.85 -25.04 -5.34
N PRO A 140 -15.37 -24.33 -6.38
CA PRO A 140 -15.66 -22.92 -6.53
C PRO A 140 -17.14 -22.72 -6.85
N GLN A 141 -17.76 -21.73 -6.22
CA GLN A 141 -19.17 -21.38 -6.38
C GLN A 141 -19.31 -19.87 -6.39
N ILE A 142 -20.33 -19.37 -7.09
CA ILE A 142 -20.68 -17.94 -7.05
C ILE A 142 -21.24 -17.62 -5.66
N THR A 143 -20.67 -16.60 -5.02
CA THR A 143 -21.07 -16.15 -3.68
C THR A 143 -22.47 -15.57 -3.67
N ALA A 144 -23.17 -15.65 -2.53
CA ALA A 144 -24.52 -15.11 -2.39
C ALA A 144 -24.59 -13.61 -2.73
N GLN A 145 -23.57 -12.85 -2.32
CA GLN A 145 -23.45 -11.41 -2.61
C GLN A 145 -23.34 -11.12 -4.12
N ALA A 146 -22.60 -11.94 -4.87
CA ALA A 146 -22.53 -11.76 -6.32
C ALA A 146 -23.87 -12.14 -7.00
N ARG A 147 -24.58 -13.15 -6.48
CA ARG A 147 -25.89 -13.55 -7.00
C ARG A 147 -26.94 -12.45 -6.85
N SER A 148 -26.98 -11.79 -5.68
CA SER A 148 -27.97 -10.74 -5.41
C SER A 148 -27.81 -9.47 -6.26
N GLN A 149 -26.71 -9.34 -7.00
CA GLN A 149 -26.46 -8.20 -7.90
C GLN A 149 -26.70 -8.51 -9.38
N ILE A 150 -27.10 -9.76 -9.70
CA ILE A 150 -27.34 -10.22 -11.07
C ILE A 150 -28.83 -10.44 -11.36
N VAL A 151 -29.59 -10.82 -10.32
CA VAL A 151 -31.06 -10.90 -10.32
C VAL A 151 -31.63 -9.49 -10.34
#